data_AF-A0A4Z2FI55-F1
#
_entry.id   AF-A0A4Z2FI55-F1
#
_cell.length_a   1.000
_cell.length_b   1.000
_cell.length_c   1.000
_cell.angle_alpha   90.00
_cell.angle_beta   90.00
_cell.angle_gamma   90.00
#
_symmetry.space_group_name_H-M   'P 1'
#
loop_
_entity.id
_entity.type
_entity.pdbx_description
1 polymer ?
#
loop_
_entity_poly.entity_id
_entity_poly.type
_entity_poly.pdbx_seq_one_letter_code
_entity_poly.pdbx_strand_id
1 'polypeptide(L)'
;MLQQDASSSKHQTSSRPAEQTHHYLQGVQSGQLQRGVVLGAPGAPQGLTSDSQAPKDDSLKELEKRLGELAHMLDMVKAQNADLQSRVEYLEGCECVRRQCVWEGRDVEDGRRWHTDLTTVCVCTSGKVTCQANIKGKI
;
A
#
# COMPACT_ATOMS: atom_id res chain seq x y z
N MET A 1 35.88 23.18 -27.85
CA MET A 1 34.42 23.09 -27.67
C MET A 1 34.12 21.61 -27.43
N LEU A 2 34.03 21.16 -26.16
CA LEU A 2 32.80 21.01 -25.33
C LEU A 2 31.79 20.08 -26.04
N GLN A 3 31.24 18.96 -25.52
CA GLN A 3 31.10 18.29 -24.21
C GLN A 3 30.53 16.86 -24.55
N GLN A 4 30.92 15.75 -23.92
CA GLN A 4 30.21 15.01 -22.83
C GLN A 4 28.70 14.77 -23.09
N ASP A 5 28.08 13.59 -22.96
CA ASP A 5 28.30 12.48 -22.01
C ASP A 5 27.79 11.12 -22.53
N ALA A 6 28.51 10.07 -22.13
CA ALA A 6 28.06 8.68 -22.15
C ALA A 6 27.20 8.40 -20.91
N SER A 7 26.06 7.74 -21.07
CA SER A 7 25.27 7.26 -19.92
C SER A 7 25.30 5.73 -19.87
N SER A 8 26.07 5.23 -18.91
CA SER A 8 26.29 3.81 -18.62
C SER A 8 25.07 3.15 -17.99
N SER A 9 24.74 1.96 -18.51
CA SER A 9 23.82 0.99 -17.93
C SER A 9 24.25 0.61 -16.50
N LYS A 10 23.34 0.77 -15.52
CA LYS A 10 23.50 0.25 -14.15
C LYS A 10 22.52 -0.89 -13.93
N HIS A 11 23.02 -2.13 -14.03
CA HIS A 11 22.38 -3.29 -13.42
C HIS A 11 22.48 -3.16 -11.90
N GLN A 12 21.33 -3.08 -11.22
CA GLN A 12 21.27 -3.08 -9.76
C GLN A 12 21.38 -4.51 -9.25
N THR A 13 22.49 -4.80 -8.57
CA THR A 13 22.72 -6.03 -7.82
C THR A 13 21.88 -5.98 -6.54
N SER A 14 21.03 -7.00 -6.35
CA SER A 14 20.25 -7.20 -5.12
C SER A 14 21.20 -7.60 -3.97
N SER A 15 21.31 -6.75 -2.95
CA SER A 15 21.94 -7.10 -1.67
C SER A 15 20.88 -7.04 -0.56
N ARG A 16 20.50 -8.21 -0.03
CA ARG A 16 19.73 -8.36 1.21
C ARG A 16 20.59 -8.00 2.43
N PRO A 17 20.05 -7.32 3.45
CA PRO A 17 20.54 -7.43 4.81
C PRO A 17 19.67 -8.44 5.57
N ALA A 18 20.31 -9.51 6.06
CA ALA A 18 19.82 -10.31 7.16
C ALA A 18 20.31 -9.70 8.49
N GLU A 19 19.62 -10.05 9.58
CA GLU A 19 20.05 -9.91 10.98
C GLU A 19 19.90 -8.54 11.66
N GLN A 20 18.73 -8.32 12.29
CA GLN A 20 18.70 -7.73 13.63
C GLN A 20 17.39 -8.05 14.37
N THR A 21 17.30 -9.25 14.95
CA THR A 21 16.15 -9.69 15.79
C THR A 21 16.57 -9.93 17.25
N HIS A 22 17.68 -9.35 17.73
CA HIS A 22 18.30 -9.77 18.99
C HIS A 22 18.33 -8.75 20.14
N HIS A 23 17.50 -7.70 20.12
CA HIS A 23 17.56 -6.66 21.18
C HIS A 23 16.31 -6.46 22.03
N TYR A 24 15.31 -7.34 21.99
CA TYR A 24 14.11 -7.16 22.79
C TYR A 24 13.78 -8.35 23.71
N LEU A 25 14.70 -8.76 24.60
CA LEU A 25 14.34 -9.63 25.72
C LEU A 25 15.38 -9.51 26.87
N GLN A 26 15.40 -8.41 27.63
CA GLN A 26 15.87 -8.49 29.02
C GLN A 26 15.49 -7.27 29.85
N GLY A 27 14.69 -7.47 30.89
CA GLY A 27 14.52 -6.43 31.91
C GLY A 27 13.25 -6.44 32.75
N VAL A 28 12.63 -7.59 33.06
CA VAL A 28 11.64 -7.65 34.15
C VAL A 28 11.89 -8.88 35.00
N GLN A 29 12.77 -8.77 36.00
CA GLN A 29 12.75 -9.61 37.21
C GLN A 29 13.79 -9.13 38.23
N SER A 30 13.32 -8.49 39.30
CA SER A 30 13.72 -8.85 40.67
C SER A 30 12.85 -8.08 41.65
N GLY A 31 11.80 -8.73 42.09
CA GLY A 31 11.11 -8.37 43.32
C GLY A 31 12.00 -8.71 44.52
N GLN A 32 12.04 -7.78 45.47
CA GLN A 32 11.88 -8.01 46.90
C GLN A 32 12.45 -9.31 47.47
N LEU A 33 13.53 -9.22 48.27
CA LEU A 33 13.68 -9.94 49.55
C LEU A 33 15.04 -9.59 50.20
N GLN A 34 15.06 -8.62 51.12
CA GLN A 34 15.97 -8.63 52.26
C GLN A 34 15.28 -8.09 53.53
N ARG A 35 15.70 -8.65 54.66
CA ARG A 35 14.91 -9.03 55.83
C ARG A 35 15.40 -8.26 57.05
N GLY A 36 14.47 -7.56 57.72
CA GLY A 36 14.35 -7.30 59.16
C GLY A 36 15.56 -6.88 60.03
N VAL A 37 15.41 -5.73 60.71
CA VAL A 37 15.76 -5.53 62.13
C VAL A 37 14.64 -4.71 62.80
N VAL A 38 14.18 -5.18 63.96
CA VAL A 38 13.15 -4.60 64.82
C VAL A 38 13.82 -3.77 65.93
N LEU A 39 13.31 -2.57 66.22
CA LEU A 39 12.92 -2.06 67.58
C LEU A 39 12.77 -0.51 67.61
N GLY A 40 11.58 -0.04 68.06
CA GLY A 40 11.33 1.33 68.56
C GLY A 40 9.96 1.94 68.16
N ALA A 41 9.06 2.14 69.13
CA ALA A 41 7.72 2.76 68.97
C ALA A 41 7.68 4.19 69.54
N PRO A 42 6.57 4.95 69.46
CA PRO A 42 5.69 5.27 68.33
C PRO A 42 5.71 6.79 68.06
N GLY A 43 5.80 7.21 66.80
CA GLY A 43 5.66 8.60 66.41
C GLY A 43 4.66 8.75 65.28
N ALA A 44 3.39 8.95 65.61
CA ALA A 44 2.47 9.57 64.67
C ALA A 44 2.77 11.08 64.66
N PRO A 45 2.92 11.67 63.48
CA PRO A 45 1.87 12.59 63.10
C PRO A 45 1.37 12.33 61.68
N GLN A 46 0.05 12.53 61.58
CA GLN A 46 -0.60 13.27 60.50
C GLN A 46 -0.67 12.56 59.15
N GLY A 47 -1.91 12.20 58.83
CA GLY A 47 -2.31 11.70 57.53
C GLY A 47 -1.87 12.64 56.42
N LEU A 48 -1.25 12.05 55.42
CA LEU A 48 -1.26 12.52 54.05
C LEU A 48 -1.51 11.30 53.17
N THR A 49 -2.74 10.80 53.20
CA THR A 49 -3.27 10.09 52.03
C THR A 49 -3.60 11.13 50.97
N SER A 50 -2.62 11.58 50.18
CA SER A 50 -2.93 12.26 48.91
C SER A 50 -1.78 12.44 47.91
N ASP A 51 -0.66 11.72 47.98
CA ASP A 51 0.47 11.96 47.06
C ASP A 51 0.68 10.89 45.96
N SER A 52 -0.20 9.89 45.85
CA SER A 52 -0.08 8.85 44.80
C SER A 52 -0.78 9.19 43.48
N GLN A 53 -1.26 10.43 43.31
CA GLN A 53 -2.08 10.85 42.17
C GLN A 53 -1.24 11.21 40.93
N ALA A 54 -0.07 11.83 41.11
CA ALA A 54 0.76 12.34 40.02
C ALA A 54 1.25 11.26 39.02
N PRO A 55 1.74 10.08 39.44
CA PRO A 55 2.23 9.07 38.50
C PRO A 55 1.14 8.46 37.61
N LYS A 56 -0.09 8.39 38.14
CA LYS A 56 -1.25 7.87 37.40
C LYS A 56 -1.74 8.87 36.36
N ASP A 57 -1.74 10.16 36.71
CA ASP A 57 -2.10 11.25 35.82
C ASP A 57 -1.12 11.35 34.62
N ASP A 58 0.18 11.20 34.87
CA ASP A 58 1.18 11.20 33.79
C ASP A 58 1.03 9.99 32.85
N SER A 59 0.70 8.81 33.40
CA SER A 59 0.45 7.61 32.61
C SER A 59 -0.80 7.74 31.73
N LEU A 60 -1.85 8.40 32.26
CA LEU A 60 -3.07 8.69 31.50
C LEU A 60 -2.81 9.66 30.35
N LYS A 61 -2.08 10.75 30.61
CA LYS A 61 -1.70 11.72 29.57
C LYS A 61 -0.90 11.10 28.44
N GLU A 62 0.04 10.21 28.77
CA GLU A 62 0.82 9.49 27.76
C GLU A 62 -0.07 8.55 26.93
N LEU A 63 -1.03 7.87 27.57
CA LEU A 63 -1.97 7.00 26.85
C LEU A 63 -2.90 7.82 25.94
N GLU A 64 -3.42 8.94 26.41
CA GLU A 64 -4.24 9.87 25.61
C GLU A 64 -3.47 10.38 24.40
N LYS A 65 -2.20 10.75 24.58
CA LYS A 65 -1.32 11.15 23.48
C LYS A 65 -1.18 10.04 22.44
N ARG A 66 -0.88 8.80 22.88
CA ARG A 66 -0.74 7.64 21.98
C ARG A 66 -2.05 7.32 21.25
N LEU A 67 -3.19 7.45 21.91
CA LEU A 67 -4.51 7.28 21.27
C LEU A 67 -4.75 8.36 20.23
N GLY A 68 -4.34 9.61 20.49
CA GLY A 68 -4.40 10.69 19.52
C GLY A 68 -3.54 10.43 18.28
N GLU A 69 -2.30 9.95 18.47
CA GLU A 69 -1.42 9.56 17.38
C GLU A 69 -1.99 8.41 16.55
N LEU A 70 -2.55 7.38 17.21
CA LEU A 70 -3.22 6.27 16.54
C LEU A 70 -4.46 6.71 15.77
N ALA A 71 -5.29 7.57 16.34
CA ALA A 71 -6.47 8.12 15.67
C ALA A 71 -6.08 8.88 14.40
N HIS A 72 -5.03 9.72 14.48
CA HIS A 72 -4.53 10.45 13.31
C HIS A 72 -4.01 9.52 12.21
N MET A 73 -3.23 8.50 12.59
CA MET A 73 -2.77 7.49 11.63
C MET A 73 -3.92 6.72 10.99
N LEU A 74 -4.96 6.39 11.76
CA LEU A 74 -6.15 5.73 11.25
C LEU A 74 -6.89 6.61 10.24
N ASP A 75 -7.01 7.91 10.50
CA ASP A 75 -7.63 8.86 9.56
C ASP A 75 -6.84 8.95 8.25
N MET A 76 -5.50 9.00 8.32
CA MET A 76 -4.65 8.97 7.13
C MET A 76 -4.83 7.69 6.32
N VAL A 77 -4.81 6.52 6.98
CA VAL A 77 -4.99 5.22 6.30
C VAL A 77 -6.39 5.12 5.71
N LYS A 78 -7.41 5.61 6.40
CA LYS A 78 -8.79 5.65 5.89
C LYS A 78 -8.90 6.50 4.63
N ALA A 79 -8.26 7.68 4.63
CA ALA A 79 -8.22 8.55 3.45
C ALA A 79 -7.49 7.89 2.28
N GLN A 80 -6.34 7.25 2.53
CA GLN A 80 -5.61 6.50 1.51
C GLN A 80 -6.40 5.31 0.97
N ASN A 81 -7.14 4.60 1.84
CA ASN A 81 -7.96 3.47 1.42
C ASN A 81 -9.11 3.93 0.53
N ALA A 82 -9.79 5.03 0.87
CA ALA A 82 -10.83 5.61 0.04
C ALA A 82 -10.31 6.05 -1.34
N ASP A 83 -9.14 6.70 -1.40
CA ASP A 83 -8.48 7.04 -2.67
C ASP A 83 -8.19 5.79 -3.51
N LEU A 84 -7.56 4.78 -2.90
CA LEU A 84 -7.23 3.54 -3.58
C LEU A 84 -8.47 2.79 -4.08
N GLN A 85 -9.54 2.72 -3.27
CA GLN A 85 -10.80 2.12 -3.68
C GLN A 85 -11.39 2.83 -4.90
N SER A 86 -11.41 4.16 -4.92
CA SER A 86 -11.90 4.92 -6.07
C SER A 86 -11.09 4.64 -7.34
N ARG A 87 -9.77 4.47 -7.21
CA ARG A 87 -8.88 4.13 -8.32
C ARG A 87 -9.10 2.71 -8.83
N VAL A 88 -9.33 1.76 -7.93
CA VAL A 88 -9.67 0.38 -8.29
C VAL A 88 -10.99 0.34 -9.03
N GLU A 89 -12.04 0.98 -8.51
CA GLU A 89 -13.36 1.06 -9.17
C GLU A 89 -13.25 1.66 -10.57
N TYR A 90 -12.47 2.73 -10.75
CA TYR A 90 -12.19 3.32 -12.07
C TYR A 90 -11.50 2.34 -13.03
N LEU A 91 -10.50 1.60 -12.54
CA LEU A 91 -9.77 0.62 -13.36
C LEU A 91 -10.62 -0.61 -13.70
N GLU A 92 -11.46 -1.06 -12.77
CA GLU A 92 -12.42 -2.14 -13.00
C GLU A 92 -13.48 -1.77 -14.04
N GLY A 93 -13.84 -0.48 -14.14
CA GLY A 93 -14.67 0.05 -15.21
C GLY A 93 -13.99 0.13 -16.58
N CYS A 94 -12.68 -0.08 -16.67
CA CYS A 94 -11.95 -0.07 -17.94
C CYS A 94 -11.78 -1.50 -18.48
N GLU A 95 -12.26 -1.75 -19.70
CA GLU A 95 -11.94 -2.99 -20.40
C GLU A 95 -10.56 -2.91 -21.06
N CYS A 96 -9.62 -3.78 -20.68
CA CYS A 96 -8.34 -3.93 -21.37
C CYS A 96 -8.54 -4.61 -22.74
N VAL A 97 -9.01 -3.85 -23.73
CA VAL A 97 -9.09 -4.33 -25.11
C VAL A 97 -7.73 -4.27 -25.80
N ARG A 98 -7.24 -5.41 -26.29
CA ARG A 98 -6.12 -5.45 -27.24
C ARG A 98 -6.57 -4.66 -28.47
N ARG A 99 -5.92 -3.53 -28.76
CA ARG A 99 -6.35 -2.67 -29.88
C ARG A 99 -6.20 -3.36 -31.24
N GLN A 100 -5.18 -4.19 -31.40
CA GLN A 100 -4.91 -4.93 -32.63
C GLN A 100 -5.71 -6.23 -32.70
N CYS A 101 -6.16 -6.57 -33.89
CA CYS A 101 -6.77 -7.87 -34.19
C CYS A 101 -5.73 -8.85 -34.69
N VAL A 102 -5.98 -10.15 -34.53
CA VAL A 102 -5.22 -11.19 -35.23
C VAL A 102 -6.11 -11.73 -36.36
N TRP A 103 -5.66 -11.57 -37.59
CA TRP A 103 -6.32 -12.14 -38.78
C TRP A 103 -5.32 -13.05 -39.50
N GLU A 104 -5.67 -14.33 -39.67
CA GLU A 104 -4.82 -15.33 -40.31
C GLU A 104 -3.38 -15.38 -39.75
N GLY A 105 -3.24 -15.20 -38.44
CA GLY A 105 -1.94 -15.19 -37.75
C GLY A 105 -1.12 -13.91 -37.93
N ARG A 106 -1.68 -12.85 -38.53
CA ARG A 106 -1.05 -11.52 -38.62
C ARG A 106 -1.75 -10.50 -37.74
N ASP A 107 -0.99 -9.64 -37.09
CA ASP A 107 -1.54 -8.49 -36.38
C ASP A 107 -2.05 -7.45 -37.39
N VAL A 108 -3.27 -6.98 -37.14
CA VAL A 108 -3.97 -5.97 -37.93
C VAL A 108 -4.27 -4.78 -37.02
N GLU A 109 -3.90 -3.59 -37.46
CA GLU A 109 -4.12 -2.35 -36.72
C GLU A 109 -5.60 -2.08 -36.47
N ASP A 110 -5.89 -1.46 -35.33
CA ASP A 110 -7.24 -1.00 -34.99
C ASP A 110 -7.77 -0.02 -36.03
N GLY A 111 -9.04 -0.17 -36.41
CA GLY A 111 -9.69 0.63 -37.44
C GLY A 111 -9.30 0.26 -38.88
N ARG A 112 -8.33 -0.63 -39.09
CA ARG A 112 -7.97 -1.08 -40.44
C ARG A 112 -9.17 -1.76 -41.10
N ARG A 113 -9.43 -1.40 -42.36
CA ARG A 113 -10.43 -2.02 -43.23
C ARG A 113 -9.75 -2.72 -44.40
N TRP A 114 -10.21 -3.92 -44.75
CA TRP A 114 -9.67 -4.70 -45.87
C TRP A 114 -10.74 -5.59 -46.50
N HIS A 115 -10.51 -5.99 -47.74
CA HIS A 115 -11.35 -6.96 -48.45
C HIS A 115 -10.78 -8.36 -48.26
N THR A 116 -11.61 -9.33 -47.91
CA THR A 116 -11.22 -10.76 -47.92
C THR A 116 -11.57 -11.41 -49.25
N ASP A 117 -12.63 -10.95 -49.89
CA ASP A 117 -13.04 -11.33 -51.25
C ASP A 117 -13.71 -10.13 -51.96
N LEU A 118 -14.19 -10.34 -53.19
CA LEU A 118 -14.83 -9.30 -54.01
C LEU A 118 -16.07 -8.67 -53.36
N THR A 119 -16.72 -9.41 -52.47
CA THR A 119 -17.97 -9.05 -51.83
C THR A 119 -17.85 -8.88 -50.33
N THR A 120 -16.74 -9.23 -49.67
CA THR A 120 -16.65 -9.18 -48.21
C THR A 120 -15.60 -8.18 -47.76
N VAL A 121 -16.03 -7.25 -46.89
CA VAL A 121 -15.17 -6.25 -46.26
C VAL A 121 -15.11 -6.51 -44.77
N CYS A 122 -13.90 -6.59 -44.23
CA CYS A 122 -13.64 -6.73 -42.81
C CYS A 122 -13.06 -5.45 -42.21
N VAL A 123 -13.32 -5.26 -40.93
CA VAL A 123 -12.74 -4.17 -40.12
C VAL A 123 -12.25 -4.73 -38.80
N CYS A 124 -11.09 -4.26 -38.34
CA CYS A 124 -10.62 -4.49 -36.99
C CYS A 124 -11.15 -3.37 -36.09
N THR A 125 -11.78 -3.72 -34.97
CA THR A 125 -12.22 -2.74 -33.97
C THR A 125 -12.06 -3.33 -32.59
N SER A 126 -11.22 -2.70 -31.77
CA SER A 126 -10.95 -3.10 -30.38
C SER A 126 -10.59 -4.58 -30.26
N GLY A 127 -9.72 -5.07 -31.15
CA GLY A 127 -9.25 -6.46 -31.16
C GLY A 127 -10.21 -7.49 -31.76
N LYS A 128 -11.39 -7.05 -32.22
CA LYS A 128 -12.36 -7.90 -32.89
C LYS A 128 -12.42 -7.62 -34.39
N VAL A 129 -12.33 -8.67 -35.21
CA VAL A 129 -12.58 -8.58 -36.65
C VAL A 129 -14.08 -8.72 -36.91
N THR A 130 -14.66 -7.76 -37.62
CA THR A 130 -16.05 -7.80 -38.08
C THR A 130 -16.10 -7.75 -39.59
N CYS A 131 -16.72 -8.74 -40.24
CA CYS A 131 -16.83 -8.83 -41.68
C CYS A 131 -18.27 -8.68 -42.14
N GLN A 132 -18.49 -7.93 -43.21
CA GLN A 132 -19.79 -7.72 -43.82
C GLN A 132 -19.71 -7.96 -45.31
N ALA A 133 -20.71 -8.66 -45.84
CA ALA A 133 -20.88 -8.81 -47.28
C ALA A 133 -21.38 -7.45 -47.85
N ASN A 134 -20.54 -6.81 -48.64
CA ASN A 134 -20.85 -5.73 -49.58
C ASN A 134 -21.71 -6.27 -50.73
N ILE A 135 -22.93 -6.69 -50.40
CA ILE A 135 -23.97 -6.98 -51.37
C ILE A 135 -24.61 -5.63 -51.73
N LYS A 136 -23.88 -4.80 -52.47
CA LYS A 136 -24.52 -3.68 -53.16
C LYS A 136 -25.46 -4.29 -54.20
N GLY A 137 -26.76 -4.17 -53.93
CA GLY A 137 -27.82 -4.78 -54.71
C GLY A 137 -27.64 -4.57 -56.21
N LYS A 138 -27.72 -5.68 -56.94
CA LYS A 138 -28.21 -5.66 -58.33
C LYS A 138 -29.63 -5.11 -58.26
N ILE A 139 -29.82 -3.89 -58.75
CA ILE A 139 -31.12 -3.42 -59.26
C ILE A 139 -31.25 -3.98 -60.67
#